data_AF-A0A8I3RSU3-F1
#
_entry.id   AF-A0A8I3RSU3-F1
#
_cell.length_a   1.000
_cell.length_b   1.000
_cell.length_c   1.000
_cell.angle_alpha   90.00
_cell.angle_beta   90.00
_cell.angle_gamma   90.00
#
_symmetry.space_group_name_H-M   'P 1'
#
loop_
_entity.id
_entity.type
_entity.pdbx_description
1 polymer ?
#
loop_
_entity_poly.entity_id
_entity_poly.type
_entity_poly.pdbx_seq_one_letter_code
_entity_poly.pdbx_strand_id
1 'polypeptide(L)'
;MCQVGEDYGDPVPEGPPPPRPGRELRCVKCKDGLPVVVIRAGDAFCRDCFRAFYVHKFRAVLGKNRLIFPGEKVLLAWSGGPSSSSMVWQVLEGLSRDSAKRLRFVPGVVYVDEGAACGQSWENRAKTLAEVKLILRSFGFPWHIVALEEVFTLPPSVLRCSAQEPVGTEGTYKVAVDSFLQQQHTVGSSPSPTQQEEQLSQPCTQDPQDPAGPPPAAHIEALSRLFDSVKTLTAKEELLQTLRGHLLLHVARTHGYSKVMTGDSCTRLAIKLMTSLALGRGAFLAWDTGFSDERHGDVVVVRPMREHTLKEVAFYNRLFAVPSIFTPAIDTKAPEKASIHRLMEGFLLRLQAQFPSTVSTVYRTSEKLVKAPRDGCAAGPRCLLCMCSLDVDTADSATAFGAQTQDFSQTQPPTPLAEAGAAPMPCCSAEVGRAQKCCQSTLLCRREDSQVIEQLCYGCRVNMKDVPSLDSLPPYILAEAQFRSQRPSQDIQEYLVENSDEEVHTTGS
;
A
#
# COMPACT_ATOMS: atom_id res chain seq x y z
N MET A 1 -5.85 -24.83 32.15
CA MET A 1 -7.15 -24.84 32.86
C MET A 1 -7.33 -23.52 33.58
N CYS A 2 -8.20 -22.65 33.07
CA CYS A 2 -8.83 -21.57 33.82
C CYS A 2 -10.29 -21.57 33.38
N GLN A 3 -11.18 -22.08 34.21
CA GLN A 3 -12.62 -22.05 34.00
C GLN A 3 -13.10 -20.62 34.22
N VAL A 4 -13.80 -20.05 33.24
CA VAL A 4 -14.53 -18.79 33.39
C VAL A 4 -15.95 -19.18 33.77
N GLY A 5 -16.35 -18.91 35.01
CA GLY A 5 -17.74 -19.00 35.43
C GLY A 5 -18.52 -17.87 34.79
N GLU A 6 -19.55 -18.22 34.03
CA GLU A 6 -20.56 -17.30 33.52
C GLU A 6 -21.56 -17.02 34.65
N ASP A 7 -21.64 -15.76 35.10
CA ASP A 7 -22.71 -15.28 35.96
C ASP A 7 -23.34 -14.05 35.31
N TYR A 8 -24.52 -14.24 34.72
CA TYR A 8 -25.33 -13.19 34.10
C TYR A 8 -26.14 -12.50 35.20
N GLY A 9 -25.64 -11.38 35.71
CA GLY A 9 -26.41 -10.45 36.54
C GLY A 9 -27.14 -9.40 35.69
N ASP A 10 -28.43 -9.20 35.97
CA ASP A 10 -29.32 -8.23 35.32
C ASP A 10 -28.81 -6.77 35.31
N PRO A 11 -29.20 -5.94 34.32
CA PRO A 11 -28.73 -4.56 34.18
C PRO A 11 -29.32 -3.64 35.25
N VAL A 12 -28.46 -3.06 36.08
CA VAL A 12 -28.78 -1.96 37.00
C VAL A 12 -29.09 -0.68 36.20
N PRO A 13 -30.16 0.07 36.49
CA PRO A 13 -30.46 1.30 35.77
C PRO A 13 -29.45 2.40 36.12
N GLU A 14 -28.70 2.87 35.11
CA GLU A 14 -27.76 3.99 35.23
C GLU A 14 -28.51 5.31 35.49
N GLY A 15 -28.45 5.81 36.72
CA GLY A 15 -28.71 7.22 37.02
C GLY A 15 -27.59 8.11 36.46
N PRO A 16 -27.86 9.40 36.18
CA PRO A 16 -26.84 10.32 35.70
C PRO A 16 -25.70 10.44 36.73
N PRO A 17 -24.43 10.42 36.30
CA PRO A 17 -23.29 10.48 37.21
C PRO A 17 -23.31 11.79 38.02
N PRO A 18 -22.94 11.77 39.31
CA PRO A 18 -22.91 12.98 40.13
C PRO A 18 -21.94 14.02 39.53
N PRO A 19 -22.27 15.31 39.56
CA PRO A 19 -21.39 16.37 39.08
C PRO A 19 -20.12 16.37 39.94
N ARG A 20 -18.98 16.04 39.33
CA ARG A 20 -17.69 16.05 40.02
C ARG A 20 -17.31 17.51 40.32
N PRO A 21 -16.84 17.82 41.55
CA PRO A 21 -16.38 19.16 41.89
C PRO A 21 -15.21 19.54 40.96
N GLY A 22 -15.34 20.68 40.30
CA GLY A 22 -14.39 21.19 39.33
C GLY A 22 -13.04 21.49 39.98
N ARG A 23 -12.12 20.53 39.96
CA ARG A 23 -10.69 20.86 39.92
C ARG A 23 -10.47 21.60 38.61
N GLU A 24 -9.90 22.80 38.67
CA GLU A 24 -9.33 23.47 37.50
C GLU A 24 -8.41 22.47 36.80
N LEU A 25 -8.90 21.85 35.72
CA LEU A 25 -8.10 20.96 34.91
C LEU A 25 -6.99 21.83 34.33
N ARG A 26 -5.73 21.53 34.65
CA ARG A 26 -4.55 22.21 34.10
C ARG A 26 -3.83 21.31 33.13
N CYS A 27 -3.09 21.89 32.20
CA CYS A 27 -2.33 21.12 31.22
C CYS A 27 -1.35 20.18 31.92
N VAL A 28 -1.37 18.90 31.55
CA VAL A 28 -0.49 17.88 32.12
C VAL A 28 0.99 18.18 31.89
N LYS A 29 1.33 18.91 30.81
CA LYS A 29 2.71 19.19 30.40
C LYS A 29 3.28 20.46 31.02
N CYS A 30 2.63 21.61 30.86
CA CYS A 30 3.13 22.89 31.40
C CYS A 30 2.56 23.26 32.77
N LYS A 31 1.56 22.53 33.28
CA LYS A 31 0.89 22.78 34.57
C LYS A 31 0.18 24.14 34.73
N ASP A 32 0.27 25.01 33.73
CA ASP A 32 -0.35 26.35 33.77
C ASP A 32 -1.47 26.55 32.74
N GLY A 33 -1.25 26.09 31.51
CA GLY A 33 -2.18 26.33 30.41
C GLY A 33 -3.53 25.65 30.58
N LEU A 34 -4.60 26.33 30.15
CA LEU A 34 -5.96 25.77 30.12
C LEU A 34 -6.04 24.61 29.11
N PRO A 35 -6.45 23.40 29.54
CA PRO A 35 -6.62 22.27 28.65
C PRO A 35 -7.74 22.48 27.65
N VAL A 36 -7.44 22.17 26.38
CA VAL A 36 -8.41 22.22 25.27
C VAL A 36 -8.65 20.85 24.65
N VAL A 37 -7.82 19.86 24.99
CA VAL A 37 -7.91 18.50 24.44
C VAL A 37 -7.58 17.46 25.51
N VAL A 38 -8.31 16.35 25.47
CA VAL A 38 -8.08 15.18 26.33
C VAL A 38 -7.89 13.96 25.44
N ILE A 39 -6.65 13.49 25.31
CA ILE A 39 -6.32 12.35 24.43
C ILE A 39 -6.73 11.05 25.14
N ARG A 40 -6.35 10.90 26.41
CA ARG A 40 -6.68 9.78 27.31
C ARG A 40 -7.14 10.34 28.66
N ALA A 41 -7.79 9.51 29.47
CA ALA A 41 -8.14 9.91 30.83
C ALA A 41 -6.86 10.31 31.60
N GLY A 42 -6.84 11.52 32.15
CA GLY A 42 -5.66 12.09 32.83
C GLY A 42 -4.68 12.88 31.92
N ASP A 43 -4.79 12.72 30.59
CA ASP A 43 -3.90 13.36 29.61
C ASP A 43 -4.59 14.58 28.97
N ALA A 44 -4.74 15.65 29.76
CA ALA A 44 -5.32 16.92 29.32
C ALA A 44 -4.23 17.91 28.89
N PHE A 45 -4.27 18.41 27.65
CA PHE A 45 -3.26 19.33 27.10
C PHE A 45 -3.84 20.70 26.77
N CYS A 46 -3.08 21.77 27.01
CA CYS A 46 -3.34 23.06 26.38
C CYS A 46 -2.97 23.00 24.89
N ARG A 47 -3.40 24.02 24.13
CA ARG A 47 -3.22 24.10 22.67
C ARG A 47 -1.74 23.95 22.26
N ASP A 48 -0.84 24.68 22.89
CA ASP A 48 0.57 24.72 22.49
C ASP A 48 1.33 23.44 22.89
N CYS A 49 1.08 22.92 24.09
CA CYS A 49 1.69 21.67 24.53
C CYS A 49 1.22 20.49 23.67
N PHE A 50 -0.05 20.49 23.23
CA PHE A 50 -0.54 19.48 22.32
C PHE A 50 0.12 19.59 20.93
N ARG A 51 0.27 20.81 20.39
CA ARG A 51 0.99 21.05 19.12
C ARG A 51 2.40 20.50 19.19
N ALA A 52 3.16 20.88 20.23
CA ALA A 52 4.54 20.45 20.42
C ALA A 52 4.65 18.92 20.55
N PHE A 53 3.76 18.29 21.33
CA PHE A 53 3.67 16.84 21.45
C PHE A 53 3.42 16.16 20.10
N TYR A 54 2.43 16.64 19.34
CA TYR A 54 2.02 16.07 18.07
C TYR A 54 3.14 16.16 17.01
N VAL A 55 3.76 17.34 16.90
CA VAL A 55 4.89 17.60 15.99
C VAL A 55 6.11 16.78 16.37
N HIS A 56 6.44 16.72 17.66
CA HIS A 56 7.55 15.90 18.13
C HIS A 56 7.39 14.43 17.75
N LYS A 57 6.18 13.87 17.89
CA LYS A 57 5.87 12.47 17.55
C LYS A 57 6.21 12.15 16.09
N PHE A 58 5.77 13.00 15.16
CA PHE A 58 6.08 12.87 13.73
C PHE A 58 7.59 12.92 13.45
N ARG A 59 8.28 13.91 14.02
CA ARG A 59 9.72 14.12 13.79
C ARG A 59 10.57 13.01 14.41
N ALA A 60 10.16 12.50 15.57
CA ALA A 60 10.84 11.40 16.24
C ALA A 60 10.77 10.12 15.39
N VAL A 61 9.64 9.85 14.74
CA VAL A 61 9.51 8.71 13.82
C VAL A 61 10.48 8.83 12.66
N LEU A 62 10.54 9.99 11.99
CA LEU A 62 11.50 10.20 10.89
C LEU A 62 12.95 10.11 11.36
N GLY A 63 13.29 10.77 12.49
CA GLY A 63 14.64 10.80 13.03
C GLY A 63 15.14 9.47 13.61
N LYS A 64 14.24 8.60 14.07
CA LYS A 64 14.58 7.24 14.54
C LYS A 64 14.94 6.31 13.38
N ASN A 65 14.24 6.41 12.26
CA ASN A 65 14.41 5.49 11.13
C ASN A 65 15.44 5.97 10.08
N ARG A 66 15.61 7.30 9.90
CA ARG A 66 16.64 7.92 9.03
C ARG A 66 16.71 7.38 7.59
N LEU A 67 15.57 7.04 7.00
CA LEU A 67 15.50 6.50 5.64
C LEU A 67 15.47 7.56 4.54
N ILE A 68 15.28 8.84 4.88
CA ILE A 68 15.08 9.92 3.89
C ILE A 68 16.26 10.87 3.96
N PHE A 69 17.09 10.86 2.93
CA PHE A 69 18.31 11.64 2.86
C PHE A 69 18.03 13.09 2.41
N PRO A 70 18.88 14.05 2.78
CA PRO A 70 18.78 15.41 2.28
C PRO A 70 18.79 15.46 0.75
N GLY A 71 17.94 16.29 0.16
CA GLY A 71 17.81 16.45 -1.29
C GLY A 71 16.97 15.38 -1.99
N GLU A 72 16.64 14.26 -1.34
CA GLU A 72 15.78 13.24 -1.95
C GLU A 72 14.40 13.79 -2.30
N LYS A 73 13.84 13.34 -3.43
CA LYS A 73 12.46 13.61 -3.80
C LYS A 73 11.52 12.63 -3.10
N VAL A 74 10.54 13.16 -2.38
CA VAL A 74 9.57 12.37 -1.61
C VAL A 74 8.15 12.67 -2.08
N LEU A 75 7.45 11.65 -2.56
CA LEU A 75 6.05 11.74 -2.98
C LEU A 75 5.12 11.57 -1.77
N LEU A 76 4.24 12.53 -1.52
CA LEU A 76 3.26 12.51 -0.45
C LEU A 76 1.93 12.02 -1.01
N ALA A 77 1.51 10.81 -0.65
CA ALA A 77 0.22 10.27 -1.04
C ALA A 77 -0.89 10.96 -0.22
N TRP A 78 -1.62 11.87 -0.85
CA TRP A 78 -2.67 12.67 -0.24
C TRP A 78 -4.04 12.28 -0.79
N SER A 79 -4.86 11.66 0.06
CA SER A 79 -6.22 11.25 -0.27
C SER A 79 -7.30 12.29 0.05
N GLY A 80 -6.92 13.44 0.60
CA GLY A 80 -7.88 14.42 1.14
C GLY A 80 -8.41 14.11 2.55
N GLY A 81 -8.29 12.86 3.01
CA GLY A 81 -8.75 12.46 4.34
C GLY A 81 -7.94 13.05 5.50
N PRO A 82 -8.39 12.86 6.76
CA PRO A 82 -7.78 13.49 7.93
C PRO A 82 -6.30 13.15 8.15
N SER A 83 -5.93 11.87 8.06
CA SER A 83 -4.56 11.43 8.36
C SER A 83 -3.55 11.84 7.29
N SER A 84 -3.92 11.74 6.01
CA SER A 84 -3.07 12.17 4.89
C SER A 84 -2.91 13.69 4.84
N SER A 85 -3.98 14.44 5.13
CA SER A 85 -3.91 15.91 5.26
C SER A 85 -3.04 16.34 6.43
N SER A 86 -3.17 15.66 7.59
CA SER A 86 -2.29 15.90 8.73
C SER A 86 -0.84 15.59 8.40
N MET A 87 -0.56 14.50 7.70
CA MET A 87 0.80 14.16 7.24
C MET A 87 1.41 15.28 6.38
N VAL A 88 0.68 15.77 5.36
CA VAL A 88 1.16 16.86 4.50
C VAL A 88 1.40 18.13 5.33
N TRP A 89 0.51 18.44 6.27
CA TRP A 89 0.67 19.56 7.19
C TRP A 89 1.91 19.46 8.08
N GLN A 90 2.21 18.26 8.61
CA GLN A 90 3.43 18.01 9.37
C GLN A 90 4.70 18.16 8.53
N VAL A 91 4.65 17.81 7.24
CA VAL A 91 5.76 18.03 6.30
C VAL A 91 5.95 19.52 6.03
N LEU A 92 4.86 20.27 5.79
CA LEU A 92 4.88 21.74 5.63
C LEU A 92 5.52 22.42 6.84
N GLU A 93 5.04 22.11 8.05
CA GLU A 93 5.60 22.65 9.29
C GLU A 93 7.06 22.22 9.51
N GLY A 94 7.41 21.00 9.09
CA GLY A 94 8.76 20.45 9.19
C GLY A 94 9.78 21.09 8.25
N LEU A 95 9.35 21.60 7.10
CA LEU A 95 10.18 22.26 6.08
C LEU A 95 10.38 23.76 6.34
N SER A 96 9.55 24.37 7.19
CA SER A 96 9.64 25.80 7.54
C SER A 96 11.04 26.18 8.06
N ARG A 97 11.49 27.39 7.72
CA ARG A 97 12.81 27.94 8.09
C ARG A 97 12.97 28.10 9.60
N ASP A 98 11.88 28.35 10.32
CA ASP A 98 11.87 28.58 11.77
C ASP A 98 12.00 27.28 12.59
N SER A 99 12.03 26.12 11.93
CA SER A 99 12.10 24.83 12.60
C SER A 99 13.54 24.42 12.90
N ALA A 100 13.91 24.32 14.19
CA ALA A 100 15.24 23.94 14.68
C ALA A 100 15.81 22.60 14.13
N LYS A 101 14.97 21.69 13.63
CA LYS A 101 15.38 20.39 13.04
C LYS A 101 14.87 20.21 11.61
N ARG A 102 14.88 21.28 10.81
CA ARG A 102 14.26 21.38 9.47
C ARG A 102 14.44 20.10 8.62
N LEU A 103 13.35 19.64 8.02
CA LEU A 103 13.36 18.55 7.04
C LEU A 103 14.09 19.02 5.77
N ARG A 104 14.85 18.14 5.11
CA ARG A 104 15.78 18.52 4.02
C ARG A 104 15.49 17.83 2.68
N PHE A 105 14.38 17.13 2.57
CA PHE A 105 13.96 16.48 1.34
C PHE A 105 13.04 17.41 0.53
N VAL A 106 12.84 17.09 -0.75
CA VAL A 106 11.99 17.84 -1.68
C VAL A 106 10.64 17.12 -1.80
N PRO A 107 9.54 17.67 -1.25
CA PRO A 107 8.23 17.05 -1.35
C PRO A 107 7.58 17.27 -2.72
N GLY A 108 6.78 16.31 -3.15
CA GLY A 108 5.71 16.52 -4.12
C GLY A 108 4.46 15.77 -3.67
N VAL A 109 3.27 16.17 -4.09
CA VAL A 109 2.00 15.59 -3.63
C VAL A 109 1.35 14.81 -4.76
N VAL A 110 0.72 13.68 -4.47
CA VAL A 110 -0.13 12.96 -5.43
C VAL A 110 -1.52 12.75 -4.85
N TYR A 111 -2.54 13.04 -5.64
CA TYR A 111 -3.93 12.69 -5.40
C TYR A 111 -4.39 11.68 -6.45
N VAL A 112 -5.01 10.59 -6.00
CA VAL A 112 -5.60 9.57 -6.88
C VAL A 112 -7.12 9.73 -6.85
N ASP A 113 -7.73 10.06 -7.99
CA ASP A 113 -9.18 10.07 -8.14
C ASP A 113 -9.71 8.64 -8.32
N GLU A 114 -10.34 8.13 -7.26
CA GLU A 114 -10.97 6.80 -7.21
C GLU A 114 -12.48 6.85 -7.56
N GLY A 115 -12.97 8.00 -8.04
CA GLY A 115 -14.40 8.28 -8.20
C GLY A 115 -15.13 7.30 -9.11
N ALA A 116 -14.52 6.86 -10.22
CA ALA A 116 -15.12 5.86 -11.11
C ALA A 116 -15.32 4.50 -10.43
N ALA A 117 -14.32 4.01 -9.69
CA ALA A 117 -14.45 2.74 -8.95
C ALA A 117 -15.49 2.84 -7.83
N CYS A 118 -15.76 4.04 -7.33
CA CYS A 118 -16.80 4.31 -6.33
C CYS A 118 -18.18 4.62 -6.95
N GLY A 119 -18.35 4.49 -8.27
CA GLY A 119 -19.62 4.76 -8.95
C GLY A 119 -20.06 6.23 -8.94
N GLN A 120 -19.12 7.17 -8.78
CA GLN A 120 -19.42 8.60 -8.76
C GLN A 120 -19.63 9.15 -10.18
N SER A 121 -20.62 10.04 -10.33
CA SER A 121 -20.82 10.77 -11.58
C SER A 121 -19.67 11.74 -11.87
N TRP A 122 -19.44 12.04 -13.14
CA TRP A 122 -18.42 13.00 -13.56
C TRP A 122 -18.61 14.38 -12.92
N GLU A 123 -19.85 14.85 -12.77
CA GLU A 123 -20.14 16.14 -12.13
C GLU A 123 -19.65 16.20 -10.68
N ASN A 124 -19.86 15.13 -9.91
CA ASN A 124 -19.42 15.05 -8.52
C ASN A 124 -17.90 14.94 -8.44
N ARG A 125 -17.28 14.17 -9.35
CA ARG A 125 -15.82 14.09 -9.47
C ARG A 125 -15.21 15.45 -9.80
N ALA A 126 -15.78 16.18 -10.76
CA ALA A 126 -15.31 17.50 -11.15
C ALA A 126 -15.38 18.52 -10.00
N LYS A 127 -16.46 18.50 -9.20
CA LYS A 127 -16.58 19.33 -7.98
C LYS A 127 -15.49 18.99 -6.96
N THR A 128 -15.32 17.71 -6.64
CA THR A 128 -14.28 17.25 -5.72
C THR A 128 -12.88 17.63 -6.22
N LEU A 129 -12.61 17.46 -7.52
CA LEU A 129 -11.34 17.83 -8.14
C LEU A 129 -11.08 19.34 -8.08
N ALA A 130 -12.11 20.18 -8.18
CA ALA A 130 -11.95 21.63 -8.01
C ALA A 130 -11.52 21.99 -6.57
N GLU A 131 -12.12 21.35 -5.55
CA GLU A 131 -11.72 21.52 -4.15
C GLU A 131 -10.31 20.97 -3.88
N VAL A 132 -9.99 19.79 -4.41
CA VAL A 132 -8.65 19.18 -4.38
C VAL A 132 -7.60 20.15 -4.92
N LYS A 133 -7.84 20.73 -6.10
CA LYS A 133 -6.91 21.67 -6.74
C LYS A 133 -6.69 22.91 -5.88
N LEU A 134 -7.74 23.43 -5.24
CA LEU A 134 -7.62 24.59 -4.34
C LEU A 134 -6.69 24.28 -3.16
N ILE A 135 -6.85 23.11 -2.55
CA ILE A 135 -6.02 22.69 -1.41
C ILE A 135 -4.58 22.39 -1.84
N LEU A 136 -4.37 21.68 -2.95
CA LEU A 136 -3.04 21.37 -3.47
C LEU A 136 -2.23 22.65 -3.77
N ARG A 137 -2.88 23.67 -4.35
CA ARG A 137 -2.27 24.99 -4.57
C ARG A 137 -1.84 25.65 -3.26
N SER A 138 -2.60 25.48 -2.19
CA SER A 138 -2.27 26.05 -0.87
C SER A 138 -1.01 25.44 -0.23
N PHE A 139 -0.63 24.22 -0.62
CA PHE A 139 0.57 23.57 -0.09
C PHE A 139 1.88 24.13 -0.69
N GLY A 140 1.84 24.71 -1.90
CA GLY A 140 3.04 25.26 -2.54
C GLY A 140 4.09 24.20 -2.93
N PHE A 141 3.69 22.94 -3.07
CA PHE A 141 4.53 21.84 -3.57
C PHE A 141 4.15 21.48 -5.02
N PRO A 142 5.06 20.89 -5.81
CA PRO A 142 4.68 20.18 -7.02
C PRO A 142 3.62 19.14 -6.71
N TRP A 143 2.56 19.08 -7.52
CA TRP A 143 1.46 18.14 -7.29
C TRP A 143 1.05 17.43 -8.57
N HIS A 144 0.53 16.21 -8.39
CA HIS A 144 0.09 15.30 -9.43
C HIS A 144 -1.34 14.86 -9.13
N ILE A 145 -2.24 14.98 -10.10
CA ILE A 145 -3.59 14.42 -10.02
C ILE A 145 -3.66 13.32 -11.07
N VAL A 146 -3.93 12.10 -10.62
CA VAL A 146 -4.09 10.93 -11.50
C VAL A 146 -5.43 10.27 -11.25
N ALA A 147 -6.06 9.79 -12.31
CA ALA A 147 -7.29 9.02 -12.23
C ALA A 147 -6.97 7.53 -12.07
N LEU A 148 -7.74 6.79 -11.27
CA LEU A 148 -7.50 5.36 -11.09
C LEU A 148 -7.58 4.58 -12.42
N GLU A 149 -8.36 5.07 -13.37
CA GLU A 149 -8.50 4.57 -14.74
C GLU A 149 -7.17 4.51 -15.52
N GLU A 150 -6.17 5.31 -15.14
CA GLU A 150 -4.83 5.29 -15.74
C GLU A 150 -4.08 3.98 -15.47
N VAL A 151 -4.58 3.10 -14.59
CA VAL A 151 -4.02 1.76 -14.41
C VAL A 151 -4.01 0.95 -15.71
N PHE A 152 -4.92 1.24 -16.65
CA PHE A 152 -4.96 0.57 -17.96
C PHE A 152 -3.85 1.01 -18.92
N THR A 153 -3.16 2.12 -18.63
CA THR A 153 -2.03 2.63 -19.44
C THR A 153 -0.66 2.34 -18.82
N LEU A 154 -0.61 1.68 -17.65
CA LEU A 154 0.64 1.43 -16.97
C LEU A 154 1.54 0.47 -17.77
N PRO A 155 2.87 0.63 -17.70
CA PRO A 155 3.80 -0.33 -18.27
C PRO A 155 4.00 -1.54 -17.33
N PRO A 156 4.31 -2.75 -17.85
CA PRO A 156 4.64 -3.92 -17.03
C PRO A 156 5.80 -3.72 -16.05
N SER A 157 6.69 -2.74 -16.32
CA SER A 157 7.80 -2.38 -15.43
C SER A 157 7.36 -1.96 -14.02
N VAL A 158 6.10 -1.53 -13.84
CA VAL A 158 5.53 -1.26 -12.51
C VAL A 158 5.61 -2.50 -11.60
N LEU A 159 5.42 -3.69 -12.16
CA LEU A 159 5.46 -4.98 -11.47
C LEU A 159 6.84 -5.61 -11.42
N ARG A 160 7.90 -4.82 -11.63
CA ARG A 160 9.29 -5.28 -11.51
C ARG A 160 9.96 -4.63 -10.30
N CYS A 161 10.78 -5.43 -9.61
CA CYS A 161 11.66 -4.91 -8.57
C CYS A 161 12.94 -4.43 -9.24
N SER A 162 13.32 -3.17 -9.02
CA SER A 162 14.65 -2.72 -9.37
C SER A 162 15.64 -3.15 -8.29
N ALA A 163 16.90 -3.43 -8.67
CA ALA A 163 17.95 -3.71 -7.70
C ALA A 163 18.18 -2.46 -6.84
N GLN A 164 18.24 -2.63 -5.51
CA GLN A 164 18.66 -1.56 -4.60
C GLN A 164 20.17 -1.38 -4.69
N GLU A 165 20.64 -0.14 -4.81
CA GLU A 165 21.94 0.18 -4.22
C GLU A 165 21.79 0.17 -2.69
N PRO A 166 22.74 -0.43 -1.95
CA PRO A 166 22.60 -0.64 -0.51
C PRO A 166 22.34 0.68 0.22
N VAL A 167 21.26 0.70 1.01
CA VAL A 167 20.89 1.84 1.86
C VAL A 167 22.04 2.14 2.82
N GLY A 168 22.56 3.37 2.75
CA GLY A 168 23.70 3.80 3.54
C GLY A 168 23.49 3.61 5.05
N THR A 169 24.53 3.16 5.74
CA THR A 169 24.57 2.98 7.20
C THR A 169 24.34 4.29 7.97
N GLU A 170 24.13 4.22 9.29
CA GLU A 170 23.91 5.41 10.14
C GLU A 170 25.04 6.46 10.02
N GLY A 171 26.28 6.01 9.82
CA GLY A 171 27.42 6.89 9.54
C GLY A 171 27.27 7.64 8.21
N THR A 172 26.75 6.96 7.18
CA THR A 172 26.48 7.54 5.85
C THR A 172 25.42 8.64 5.92
N TYR A 173 24.38 8.45 6.73
CA TYR A 173 23.33 9.46 6.88
C TYR A 173 23.86 10.76 7.51
N LYS A 174 24.64 10.67 8.59
CA LYS A 174 25.20 11.86 9.23
C LYS A 174 26.15 12.61 8.28
N VAL A 175 27.01 11.87 7.57
CA VAL A 175 27.91 12.44 6.55
C VAL A 175 27.14 13.13 5.44
N ALA A 176 26.04 12.55 4.95
CA ALA A 176 25.20 13.17 3.93
C ALA A 176 24.55 14.48 4.42
N VAL A 177 24.11 14.53 5.69
CA VAL A 177 23.57 15.75 6.30
C VAL A 177 24.64 16.83 6.46
N ASP A 178 25.83 16.46 6.93
CA ASP A 178 26.94 17.40 7.16
C ASP A 178 27.45 17.97 5.83
N SER A 179 27.60 17.13 4.80
CA SER A 179 27.95 17.54 3.43
C SER A 179 26.92 18.50 2.84
N PHE A 180 25.63 18.16 2.96
CA PHE A 180 24.53 19.02 2.49
C PHE A 180 24.50 20.37 3.22
N LEU A 181 24.82 20.40 4.52
CA LEU A 181 24.97 21.64 5.29
C LEU A 181 26.12 22.50 4.76
N GLN A 182 27.30 21.92 4.54
CA GLN A 182 28.46 22.66 4.02
C GLN A 182 28.19 23.28 2.64
N GLN A 183 27.48 22.55 1.76
CA GLN A 183 27.06 23.05 0.44
C GLN A 183 26.09 24.24 0.54
N GLN A 184 25.21 24.29 1.55
CA GLN A 184 24.33 25.45 1.75
C GLN A 184 25.06 26.67 2.32
N HIS A 185 26.07 26.46 3.15
CA HIS A 185 26.83 27.56 3.77
C HIS A 185 27.82 28.23 2.80
N THR A 186 28.38 27.48 1.85
CA THR A 186 29.27 28.01 0.80
C THR A 186 28.55 28.96 -0.18
N VAL A 187 27.24 28.78 -0.37
CA VAL A 187 26.40 29.70 -1.16
C VAL A 187 25.97 30.95 -0.35
N GLY A 188 26.13 30.95 0.98
CA GLY A 188 25.59 31.96 1.89
C GLY A 188 26.53 33.11 2.31
N SER A 189 27.71 33.28 1.69
CA SER A 189 28.79 34.17 2.20
C SER A 189 29.31 35.24 1.19
N SER A 190 28.41 36.06 0.61
CA SER A 190 28.55 37.48 0.10
C SER A 190 29.55 37.88 -1.04
N PRO A 191 29.36 39.01 -1.81
CA PRO A 191 28.20 39.93 -1.98
C PRO A 191 27.78 40.29 -3.45
N SER A 192 26.61 40.96 -3.58
CA SER A 192 25.98 41.68 -4.72
C SER A 192 25.21 40.89 -5.80
N PRO A 193 23.91 41.20 -6.06
CA PRO A 193 23.08 40.52 -7.05
C PRO A 193 23.09 41.29 -8.37
N THR A 194 23.99 40.91 -9.26
CA THR A 194 23.75 41.12 -10.70
C THR A 194 24.45 40.01 -11.43
N GLN A 195 23.65 39.15 -12.09
CA GLN A 195 24.09 38.12 -13.04
C GLN A 195 24.77 36.88 -12.45
N GLN A 196 24.18 36.22 -11.46
CA GLN A 196 24.44 34.77 -11.25
C GLN A 196 23.37 34.03 -10.41
N GLU A 197 22.09 34.35 -10.58
CA GLU A 197 20.99 33.52 -10.03
C GLU A 197 20.48 32.44 -11.02
N GLU A 198 21.19 32.18 -12.12
CA GLU A 198 20.70 31.31 -13.19
C GLU A 198 21.24 29.86 -13.22
N GLN A 199 22.05 29.41 -12.26
CA GLN A 199 22.69 28.07 -12.38
C GLN A 199 22.67 27.14 -11.16
N LEU A 200 21.91 27.41 -10.10
CA LEU A 200 21.55 26.36 -9.14
C LEU A 200 20.04 26.25 -8.99
N SER A 201 19.48 25.32 -9.75
CA SER A 201 18.14 24.73 -9.57
C SER A 201 16.97 25.66 -9.93
N GLN A 202 16.87 26.07 -11.19
CA GLN A 202 15.54 26.16 -11.81
C GLN A 202 15.03 24.73 -12.00
N PRO A 203 13.99 24.26 -11.27
CA PRO A 203 13.19 23.18 -11.82
C PRO A 203 12.50 23.80 -13.04
N CYS A 204 12.73 23.21 -14.21
CA CYS A 204 11.93 23.44 -15.39
C CYS A 204 10.47 23.61 -14.97
N THR A 205 9.95 24.82 -15.13
CA THR A 205 8.56 25.18 -14.82
C THR A 205 7.71 24.56 -15.92
N GLN A 206 7.61 23.24 -15.93
CA GLN A 206 6.45 22.60 -16.50
C GLN A 206 5.34 22.92 -15.51
N ASP A 207 4.37 23.72 -15.94
CA ASP A 207 3.09 23.85 -15.23
C ASP A 207 2.64 22.46 -14.77
N PRO A 208 2.18 22.29 -13.52
CA PRO A 208 1.61 21.02 -13.09
C PRO A 208 0.52 20.66 -14.08
N GLN A 209 0.70 19.54 -14.79
CA GLN A 209 -0.20 19.12 -15.86
C GLN A 209 -1.62 19.11 -15.31
N ASP A 210 -2.42 20.09 -15.71
CA ASP A 210 -3.86 20.00 -15.58
C ASP A 210 -4.27 18.69 -16.25
N PRO A 211 -5.11 17.85 -15.62
CA PRO A 211 -5.54 16.60 -16.26
C PRO A 211 -6.05 16.94 -17.65
N ALA A 212 -5.40 16.33 -18.65
CA ALA A 212 -5.71 16.52 -20.06
C ALA A 212 -7.10 15.95 -20.33
N GLY A 213 -8.14 16.78 -20.15
CA GLY A 213 -9.53 16.40 -20.36
C GLY A 213 -10.04 15.30 -19.41
N PRO A 214 -11.32 14.91 -19.55
CA PRO A 214 -11.83 13.70 -18.91
C PRO A 214 -11.01 12.48 -19.34
N PRO A 215 -10.75 11.52 -18.43
CA PRO A 215 -10.04 10.30 -18.79
C PRO A 215 -10.75 9.59 -19.95
N PRO A 216 -10.02 8.83 -20.80
CA PRO A 216 -10.62 8.17 -21.95
C PRO A 216 -11.82 7.34 -21.54
N ALA A 217 -12.98 7.54 -22.19
CA ALA A 217 -14.24 6.87 -21.86
C ALA A 217 -14.07 5.33 -21.79
N ALA A 218 -13.24 4.77 -22.68
CA ALA A 218 -12.90 3.35 -22.70
C ALA A 218 -12.26 2.85 -21.40
N HIS A 219 -11.39 3.63 -20.75
CA HIS A 219 -10.76 3.23 -19.48
C HIS A 219 -11.73 3.33 -18.31
N ILE A 220 -12.62 4.32 -18.31
CA ILE A 220 -13.70 4.43 -17.32
C ILE A 220 -14.61 3.20 -17.41
N GLU A 221 -15.07 2.87 -18.62
CA GLU A 221 -15.90 1.68 -18.85
C GLU A 221 -15.19 0.37 -18.51
N ALA A 222 -13.90 0.25 -18.79
CA ALA A 222 -13.11 -0.92 -18.41
C ALA A 222 -12.98 -1.06 -16.88
N LEU A 223 -12.71 0.04 -16.17
CA LEU A 223 -12.64 0.05 -14.72
C LEU A 223 -13.99 -0.29 -14.08
N SER A 224 -15.08 0.32 -14.56
CA SER A 224 -16.43 0.02 -14.06
C SER A 224 -16.79 -1.44 -14.29
N ARG A 225 -16.55 -2.00 -15.49
CA ARG A 225 -16.78 -3.42 -15.77
C ARG A 225 -15.98 -4.34 -14.84
N LEU A 226 -14.71 -4.02 -14.58
CA LEU A 226 -13.88 -4.79 -13.65
C LEU A 226 -14.49 -4.78 -12.25
N PHE A 227 -14.78 -3.60 -11.69
CA PHE A 227 -15.30 -3.47 -10.33
C PHE A 227 -16.73 -4.00 -10.16
N ASP A 228 -17.57 -3.91 -11.19
CA ASP A 228 -18.94 -4.46 -11.17
C ASP A 228 -18.95 -5.99 -11.22
N SER A 229 -17.93 -6.60 -11.86
CA SER A 229 -17.79 -8.06 -11.91
C SER A 229 -17.41 -8.71 -10.58
N VAL A 230 -16.77 -7.97 -9.68
CA VAL A 230 -16.24 -8.50 -8.42
C VAL A 230 -17.37 -8.79 -7.43
N LYS A 231 -17.43 -10.02 -6.90
CA LYS A 231 -18.56 -10.52 -6.10
C LYS A 231 -18.69 -9.90 -4.71
N THR A 232 -17.58 -9.73 -3.99
CA THR A 232 -17.59 -9.32 -2.58
C THR A 232 -17.00 -7.93 -2.40
N LEU A 233 -17.48 -7.19 -1.39
CA LEU A 233 -16.92 -5.86 -1.07
C LEU A 233 -15.47 -5.95 -0.63
N THR A 234 -15.11 -6.99 0.14
CA THR A 234 -13.72 -7.25 0.55
C THR A 234 -12.79 -7.36 -0.67
N ALA A 235 -13.17 -8.13 -1.69
CA ALA A 235 -12.36 -8.27 -2.89
C ALA A 235 -12.26 -6.95 -3.67
N LYS A 236 -13.33 -6.12 -3.70
CA LYS A 236 -13.28 -4.78 -4.30
C LYS A 236 -12.33 -3.84 -3.57
N GLU A 237 -12.37 -3.83 -2.23
CA GLU A 237 -11.47 -3.01 -1.40
C GLU A 237 -10.00 -3.40 -1.60
N GLU A 238 -9.70 -4.71 -1.67
CA GLU A 238 -8.35 -5.23 -1.88
C GLU A 238 -7.85 -4.94 -3.30
N LEU A 239 -8.69 -5.13 -4.33
CA LEU A 239 -8.36 -4.78 -5.70
C LEU A 239 -8.07 -3.29 -5.85
N LEU A 240 -8.91 -2.43 -5.27
CA LEU A 240 -8.71 -0.97 -5.24
C LEU A 240 -7.38 -0.60 -4.59
N GLN A 241 -7.05 -1.21 -3.45
CA GLN A 241 -5.80 -0.95 -2.76
C GLN A 241 -4.58 -1.37 -3.59
N THR A 242 -4.64 -2.52 -4.27
CA THR A 242 -3.59 -3.00 -5.17
C THR A 242 -3.38 -2.06 -6.35
N LEU A 243 -4.46 -1.72 -7.06
CA LEU A 243 -4.41 -0.86 -8.25
C LEU A 243 -3.91 0.55 -7.91
N ARG A 244 -4.38 1.14 -6.80
CA ARG A 244 -3.84 2.41 -6.29
C ARG A 244 -2.35 2.29 -5.98
N GLY A 245 -1.91 1.21 -5.34
CA GLY A 245 -0.50 0.99 -5.02
C GLY A 245 0.38 0.99 -6.27
N HIS A 246 -0.05 0.31 -7.32
CA HIS A 246 0.65 0.27 -8.61
C HIS A 246 0.70 1.65 -9.28
N LEU A 247 -0.40 2.40 -9.23
CA LEU A 247 -0.45 3.75 -9.79
C LEU A 247 0.46 4.72 -9.03
N LEU A 248 0.45 4.67 -7.68
CA LEU A 248 1.36 5.48 -6.85
C LEU A 248 2.83 5.16 -7.13
N LEU A 249 3.16 3.87 -7.28
CA LEU A 249 4.51 3.43 -7.63
C LEU A 249 4.92 3.92 -9.01
N HIS A 250 4.01 3.87 -9.99
CA HIS A 250 4.26 4.40 -11.33
C HIS A 250 4.55 5.90 -11.29
N VAL A 251 3.70 6.71 -10.64
CA VAL A 251 3.90 8.15 -10.50
C VAL A 251 5.24 8.45 -9.81
N ALA A 252 5.58 7.70 -8.76
CA ALA A 252 6.85 7.85 -8.07
C ALA A 252 8.04 7.64 -9.03
N ARG A 253 8.04 6.55 -9.80
CA ARG A 253 9.10 6.21 -10.77
C ARG A 253 9.19 7.23 -11.91
N THR A 254 8.07 7.58 -12.51
CA THR A 254 8.00 8.49 -13.67
C THR A 254 8.55 9.87 -13.34
N HIS A 255 8.33 10.37 -12.12
CA HIS A 255 8.79 11.70 -11.69
C HIS A 255 10.07 11.67 -10.84
N GLY A 256 10.71 10.51 -10.67
CA GLY A 256 11.97 10.34 -9.96
C GLY A 256 11.88 10.52 -8.44
N TYR A 257 10.75 10.16 -7.82
CA TYR A 257 10.60 10.10 -6.37
C TYR A 257 11.15 8.78 -5.83
N SER A 258 12.14 8.83 -4.94
CA SER A 258 12.74 7.62 -4.34
C SER A 258 11.95 7.09 -3.13
N LYS A 259 11.03 7.91 -2.59
CA LYS A 259 10.22 7.59 -1.40
C LYS A 259 8.78 8.00 -1.61
N VAL A 260 7.85 7.22 -1.05
CA VAL A 260 6.41 7.55 -0.99
C VAL A 260 5.97 7.61 0.47
N MET A 261 5.54 8.76 0.98
CA MET A 261 4.93 8.86 2.32
C MET A 261 3.43 8.59 2.25
N THR A 262 2.93 7.70 3.11
CA THR A 262 1.49 7.46 3.28
C THR A 262 0.98 7.96 4.63
N GLY A 263 -0.26 8.43 4.67
CA GLY A 263 -0.95 8.91 5.88
C GLY A 263 -1.43 7.80 6.81
N ASP A 264 -0.74 6.67 6.88
CA ASP A 264 -1.15 5.52 7.68
C ASP A 264 -0.99 5.81 9.18
N SER A 265 -2.11 6.02 9.86
CA SER A 265 -2.15 6.28 11.31
C SER A 265 -1.96 4.99 12.12
N CYS A 266 -1.57 5.09 13.39
CA CYS A 266 -1.49 3.96 14.33
C CYS A 266 -2.78 3.13 14.34
N THR A 267 -3.93 3.80 14.39
CA THR A 267 -5.24 3.12 14.38
C THR A 267 -5.50 2.40 13.05
N ARG A 268 -5.19 3.04 11.92
CA ARG A 268 -5.34 2.40 10.60
C ARG A 268 -4.40 1.22 10.43
N LEU A 269 -3.17 1.30 10.94
CA LEU A 269 -2.21 0.19 10.90
C LEU A 269 -2.63 -0.97 11.78
N ALA A 270 -3.20 -0.72 12.96
CA ALA A 270 -3.75 -1.78 13.80
C ALA A 270 -4.96 -2.48 13.15
N ILE A 271 -5.86 -1.73 12.50
CA ILE A 271 -6.95 -2.31 11.70
C ILE A 271 -6.39 -3.13 10.53
N LYS A 272 -5.41 -2.57 9.80
CA LYS A 272 -4.75 -3.24 8.68
C LYS A 272 -4.06 -4.54 9.12
N LEU A 273 -3.42 -4.56 10.28
CA LEU A 273 -2.82 -5.77 10.86
C LEU A 273 -3.87 -6.88 11.03
N MET A 274 -4.98 -6.58 11.72
CA MET A 274 -6.04 -7.55 11.98
C MET A 274 -6.74 -8.00 10.69
N THR A 275 -6.94 -7.07 9.75
CA THR A 275 -7.51 -7.36 8.43
C THR A 275 -6.60 -8.27 7.62
N SER A 276 -5.30 -7.94 7.52
CA SER A 276 -4.32 -8.78 6.84
C SER A 276 -4.22 -10.18 7.44
N LEU A 277 -4.32 -10.30 8.77
CA LEU A 277 -4.38 -11.60 9.45
C LEU A 277 -5.61 -12.41 9.03
N ALA A 278 -6.80 -11.79 9.06
CA ALA A 278 -8.05 -12.43 8.67
C ALA A 278 -8.06 -12.86 7.18
N LEU A 279 -7.35 -12.13 6.32
CA LEU A 279 -7.19 -12.43 4.89
C LEU A 279 -6.04 -13.42 4.60
N GLY A 280 -5.37 -13.97 5.62
CA GLY A 280 -4.27 -14.91 5.45
C GLY A 280 -2.98 -14.29 4.87
N ARG A 281 -2.76 -12.98 5.04
CA ARG A 281 -1.53 -12.27 4.63
C ARG A 281 -0.46 -12.21 5.74
N GLY A 282 -0.43 -13.22 6.61
CA GLY A 282 0.44 -13.26 7.80
C GLY A 282 1.94 -13.10 7.49
N ALA A 283 2.40 -13.73 6.41
CA ALA A 283 3.81 -13.70 5.99
C ALA A 283 4.35 -12.30 5.67
N PHE A 284 3.47 -11.34 5.33
CA PHE A 284 3.87 -10.01 4.83
C PHE A 284 3.59 -8.88 5.80
N LEU A 285 3.11 -9.19 7.01
CA LEU A 285 2.68 -8.20 7.99
C LEU A 285 3.78 -7.21 8.39
N ALA A 286 5.02 -7.67 8.49
CA ALA A 286 6.16 -6.82 8.84
C ALA A 286 6.37 -5.68 7.82
N TRP A 287 6.12 -5.95 6.53
CA TRP A 287 6.19 -4.96 5.45
C TRP A 287 4.94 -4.07 5.41
N ASP A 288 3.76 -4.68 5.58
CA ASP A 288 2.47 -3.98 5.50
C ASP A 288 2.24 -2.97 6.62
N THR A 289 2.79 -3.23 7.81
CA THR A 289 2.53 -2.47 9.05
C THR A 289 3.75 -1.76 9.61
N GLY A 290 4.95 -2.13 9.16
CA GLY A 290 6.22 -1.50 9.55
C GLY A 290 6.35 -0.04 9.10
N PHE A 291 7.41 0.63 9.56
CA PHE A 291 7.69 2.02 9.14
C PHE A 291 7.90 2.12 7.63
N SER A 292 8.65 1.18 7.04
CA SER A 292 9.01 1.16 5.63
C SER A 292 8.60 -0.14 4.94
N ASP A 293 8.23 0.00 3.67
CA ASP A 293 8.01 -1.08 2.73
C ASP A 293 9.01 -0.96 1.58
N GLU A 294 10.01 -1.85 1.58
CA GLU A 294 11.11 -1.85 0.61
C GLU A 294 10.88 -2.84 -0.54
N ARG A 295 9.68 -3.46 -0.64
CA ARG A 295 9.43 -4.51 -1.63
C ARG A 295 9.59 -4.04 -3.08
N HIS A 296 9.54 -2.75 -3.37
CA HIS A 296 9.67 -2.26 -4.75
C HIS A 296 11.13 -2.04 -5.18
N GLY A 297 12.06 -2.00 -4.21
CA GLY A 297 13.48 -1.77 -4.43
C GLY A 297 13.84 -0.29 -4.55
N ASP A 298 13.62 0.29 -5.73
CA ASP A 298 13.94 1.69 -6.07
C ASP A 298 13.09 2.73 -5.34
N VAL A 299 11.83 2.39 -5.05
CA VAL A 299 10.90 3.26 -4.33
C VAL A 299 10.53 2.63 -2.99
N VAL A 300 10.78 3.33 -1.89
CA VAL A 300 10.42 2.87 -0.54
C VAL A 300 9.18 3.61 -0.04
N VAL A 301 8.14 2.87 0.33
CA VAL A 301 6.96 3.45 0.97
C VAL A 301 7.23 3.62 2.46
N VAL A 302 6.96 4.79 3.04
CA VAL A 302 7.20 5.10 4.45
C VAL A 302 5.93 5.63 5.14
N ARG A 303 5.79 5.34 6.44
CA ARG A 303 4.57 5.58 7.22
C ARG A 303 4.85 6.47 8.43
N PRO A 304 5.04 7.79 8.25
CA PRO A 304 5.45 8.68 9.33
C PRO A 304 4.36 8.93 10.38
N MET A 305 3.09 8.74 10.04
CA MET A 305 1.94 8.93 10.94
C MET A 305 1.67 7.72 11.85
N ARG A 306 2.52 6.67 11.81
CA ARG A 306 2.28 5.38 12.47
C ARG A 306 2.15 5.43 13.99
N GLU A 307 2.63 6.51 14.61
CA GLU A 307 2.53 6.71 16.05
C GLU A 307 1.27 7.53 16.42
N HIS A 308 0.56 8.13 15.46
CA HIS A 308 -0.62 8.96 15.72
C HIS A 308 -1.91 8.15 15.64
N THR A 309 -2.75 8.24 16.66
CA THR A 309 -4.10 7.66 16.66
C THR A 309 -5.07 8.55 15.88
N LEU A 310 -6.17 7.98 15.37
CA LEU A 310 -7.20 8.77 14.68
C LEU A 310 -7.82 9.86 15.58
N LYS A 311 -7.93 9.60 16.90
CA LYS A 311 -8.38 10.60 17.88
C LYS A 311 -7.42 11.81 17.96
N GLU A 312 -6.12 11.56 18.01
CA GLU A 312 -5.11 12.62 17.98
C GLU A 312 -5.15 13.41 16.66
N VAL A 313 -5.24 12.71 15.52
CA VAL A 313 -5.36 13.32 14.18
C VAL A 313 -6.59 14.23 14.10
N ALA A 314 -7.75 13.74 14.53
CA ALA A 314 -8.99 14.51 14.50
C ALA A 314 -8.90 15.79 15.34
N PHE A 315 -8.37 15.69 16.57
CA PHE A 315 -8.19 16.87 17.42
C PHE A 315 -7.17 17.85 16.86
N TYR A 316 -6.03 17.37 16.34
CA TYR A 316 -5.03 18.24 15.74
C TYR A 316 -5.62 18.99 14.55
N ASN A 317 -6.24 18.28 13.61
CA ASN A 317 -6.83 18.90 12.43
C ASN A 317 -7.89 19.94 12.81
N ARG A 318 -8.74 19.64 13.81
CA ARG A 318 -9.78 20.57 14.28
C ARG A 318 -9.21 21.80 14.99
N LEU A 319 -8.16 21.65 15.80
CA LEU A 319 -7.56 22.74 16.56
C LEU A 319 -6.73 23.66 15.68
N PHE A 320 -6.00 23.10 14.70
CA PHE A 320 -5.08 23.84 13.85
C PHE A 320 -5.62 24.09 12.43
N ALA A 321 -6.90 23.82 12.20
CA ALA A 321 -7.61 24.08 10.94
C ALA A 321 -6.90 23.46 9.72
N VAL A 322 -6.44 22.21 9.85
CA VAL A 322 -5.83 21.48 8.74
C VAL A 322 -6.89 21.20 7.68
N PRO A 323 -6.72 21.62 6.42
CA PRO A 323 -7.70 21.41 5.37
C PRO A 323 -7.82 19.92 5.05
N SER A 324 -9.05 19.41 5.02
CA SER A 324 -9.36 18.04 4.63
C SER A 324 -10.69 18.03 3.87
N ILE A 325 -10.80 17.15 2.89
CA ILE A 325 -12.02 16.93 2.11
C ILE A 325 -12.57 15.54 2.37
N PHE A 326 -13.87 15.39 2.18
CA PHE A 326 -14.51 14.09 2.21
C PHE A 326 -14.66 13.60 0.76
N THR A 327 -14.02 12.48 0.44
CA THR A 327 -14.25 11.76 -0.83
C THR A 327 -14.95 10.44 -0.48
N PRO A 328 -16.11 10.14 -1.09
CA PRO A 328 -16.76 8.84 -0.92
C PRO A 328 -15.82 7.71 -1.35
N ALA A 329 -15.58 6.76 -0.45
CA ALA A 329 -14.91 5.49 -0.72
C ALA A 329 -15.94 4.40 -1.08
N ILE A 330 -15.47 3.28 -1.63
CA ILE A 330 -16.31 2.14 -2.06
C ILE A 330 -17.15 1.50 -0.94
N ASP A 331 -16.71 1.67 0.29
CA ASP A 331 -17.32 1.16 1.52
C ASP A 331 -18.17 2.23 2.25
N THR A 332 -18.37 3.40 1.63
CA THR A 332 -19.15 4.51 2.21
C THR A 332 -20.59 4.09 2.41
N LYS A 333 -21.13 4.28 3.63
CA LYS A 333 -22.47 3.82 4.06
C LYS A 333 -22.66 2.30 4.01
N ALA A 334 -21.62 1.50 3.80
CA ALA A 334 -21.72 0.05 3.93
C ALA A 334 -21.95 -0.36 5.39
N PRO A 335 -22.74 -1.43 5.65
CA PRO A 335 -22.92 -1.93 7.02
C PRO A 335 -21.61 -2.50 7.59
N GLU A 336 -21.49 -2.57 8.92
CA GLU A 336 -20.28 -3.04 9.61
C GLU A 336 -19.85 -4.45 9.18
N LYS A 337 -20.79 -5.31 8.81
CA LYS A 337 -20.55 -6.70 8.36
C LYS A 337 -20.41 -6.84 6.84
N ALA A 338 -20.35 -5.75 6.08
CA ALA A 338 -20.30 -5.79 4.61
C ALA A 338 -18.99 -6.34 4.05
N SER A 339 -17.88 -6.11 4.76
CA SER A 339 -16.55 -6.57 4.37
C SER A 339 -15.71 -6.92 5.59
N ILE A 340 -14.63 -7.66 5.36
CA ILE A 340 -13.66 -7.98 6.42
C ILE A 340 -13.01 -6.68 6.93
N HIS A 341 -12.76 -5.70 6.05
CA HIS A 341 -12.20 -4.41 6.44
C HIS A 341 -13.12 -3.66 7.42
N ARG A 342 -14.41 -3.55 7.10
CA ARG A 342 -15.41 -2.92 7.97
C ARG A 342 -15.62 -3.67 9.28
N LEU A 343 -15.65 -5.00 9.22
CA LEU A 343 -15.82 -5.84 10.40
C LEU A 343 -14.64 -5.68 11.37
N MET A 344 -13.40 -5.69 10.86
CA MET A 344 -12.20 -5.53 11.68
C MET A 344 -12.07 -4.12 12.24
N GLU A 345 -12.45 -3.09 11.47
CA GLU A 345 -12.51 -1.72 11.96
C GLU A 345 -13.51 -1.57 13.11
N GLY A 346 -14.75 -2.04 12.92
CA GLY A 346 -15.80 -1.99 13.94
C GLY A 346 -15.41 -2.75 15.21
N PHE A 347 -14.88 -3.98 15.05
CA PHE A 347 -14.36 -4.79 16.15
C PHE A 347 -13.28 -4.05 16.96
N LEU A 348 -12.25 -3.53 16.28
CA LEU A 348 -11.11 -2.93 16.97
C LEU A 348 -11.48 -1.61 17.65
N LEU A 349 -12.32 -0.78 17.00
CA LEU A 349 -12.78 0.49 17.58
C LEU A 349 -13.69 0.25 18.79
N ARG A 350 -14.56 -0.76 18.76
CA ARG A 350 -15.40 -1.16 19.90
C ARG A 350 -14.55 -1.65 21.06
N LEU A 351 -13.54 -2.47 20.78
CA LEU A 351 -12.62 -2.97 21.80
C LEU A 351 -11.77 -1.83 22.41
N GLN A 352 -11.36 -0.86 21.60
CA GLN A 352 -10.64 0.34 22.07
C GLN A 352 -11.50 1.25 22.95
N ALA A 353 -12.82 1.29 22.75
CA ALA A 353 -13.73 2.06 23.58
C ALA A 353 -13.84 1.47 24.99
N GLN A 354 -13.84 0.14 25.11
CA GLN A 354 -13.90 -0.57 26.39
C GLN A 354 -12.55 -0.64 27.10
N PHE A 355 -11.46 -0.83 26.35
CA PHE A 355 -10.11 -0.98 26.89
C PHE A 355 -9.17 0.09 26.32
N PRO A 356 -8.91 1.18 27.07
CA PRO A 356 -8.06 2.29 26.64
C PRO A 356 -6.57 1.91 26.53
N SER A 357 -6.18 1.16 25.50
CA SER A 357 -4.80 0.90 25.03
C SER A 357 -4.76 -0.14 23.90
N THR A 358 -5.88 -0.77 23.58
CA THR A 358 -6.02 -1.82 22.56
C THR A 358 -5.27 -1.52 21.27
N VAL A 359 -5.54 -0.38 20.64
CA VAL A 359 -4.90 0.02 19.37
C VAL A 359 -3.38 0.10 19.51
N SER A 360 -2.89 0.73 20.57
CA SER A 360 -1.44 0.85 20.80
C SER A 360 -0.80 -0.51 21.09
N THR A 361 -1.45 -1.39 21.85
CA THR A 361 -0.93 -2.72 22.14
C THR A 361 -0.84 -3.57 20.88
N VAL A 362 -1.92 -3.60 20.09
CA VAL A 362 -1.97 -4.33 18.81
C VAL A 362 -0.89 -3.84 17.86
N TYR A 363 -0.74 -2.51 17.71
CA TYR A 363 0.29 -1.93 16.86
C TYR A 363 1.73 -2.18 17.37
N ARG A 364 1.97 -2.09 18.69
CA ARG A 364 3.29 -2.40 19.26
C ARG A 364 3.66 -3.86 19.09
N THR A 365 2.68 -4.77 19.05
CA THR A 365 2.93 -6.17 18.69
C THR A 365 3.37 -6.30 17.24
N SER A 366 2.78 -5.55 16.30
CA SER A 366 3.23 -5.61 14.90
C SER A 366 4.64 -5.06 14.69
N GLU A 367 5.09 -4.11 15.51
CA GLU A 367 6.48 -3.62 15.45
C GLU A 367 7.53 -4.67 15.85
N LYS A 368 7.14 -5.74 16.55
CA LYS A 368 8.03 -6.85 16.90
C LYS A 368 8.20 -7.85 15.76
N LEU A 369 7.37 -7.77 14.71
CA LEU A 369 7.48 -8.63 13.55
C LEU A 369 8.71 -8.22 12.75
N VAL A 370 9.57 -9.19 12.46
CA VAL A 370 10.80 -8.98 11.71
C VAL A 370 10.53 -9.20 10.23
N LYS A 371 11.08 -8.33 9.38
CA LYS A 371 11.22 -8.60 7.95
C LYS A 371 12.29 -9.67 7.81
N ALA A 372 11.95 -10.95 7.83
CA ALA A 372 12.91 -12.01 7.60
C ALA A 372 13.02 -12.24 6.08
N PRO A 373 14.16 -11.91 5.41
CA PRO A 373 14.57 -12.75 4.30
C PRO A 373 14.89 -14.11 4.91
N ARG A 374 14.30 -15.20 4.42
CA ARG A 374 14.82 -16.52 4.77
C ARG A 374 16.27 -16.56 4.29
N ASP A 375 17.20 -16.95 5.18
CA ASP A 375 18.63 -17.01 4.86
C ASP A 375 18.85 -17.86 3.60
N GLY A 376 19.58 -17.32 2.63
CA GLY A 376 20.09 -18.07 1.47
C GLY A 376 19.30 -17.99 0.16
N CYS A 377 18.17 -17.29 0.05
CA CYS A 377 17.45 -17.21 -1.22
C CYS A 377 17.75 -15.90 -1.98
N ALA A 378 18.49 -16.00 -3.08
CA ALA A 378 18.48 -14.98 -4.13
C ALA A 378 17.01 -14.64 -4.47
N ALA A 379 16.68 -13.36 -4.63
CA ALA A 379 15.31 -12.83 -4.66
C ALA A 379 14.27 -13.78 -5.32
N GLY A 380 13.59 -14.58 -4.50
CA GLY A 380 12.60 -15.56 -4.96
C GLY A 380 11.43 -14.94 -5.74
N PRO A 381 10.58 -15.77 -6.36
CA PRO A 381 9.48 -15.29 -7.18
C PRO A 381 8.54 -14.41 -6.35
N ARG A 382 7.95 -13.39 -6.97
CA ARG A 382 7.11 -12.39 -6.29
C ARG A 382 5.67 -12.46 -6.77
N CYS A 383 4.74 -12.23 -5.88
CA CYS A 383 3.32 -12.14 -6.19
C CYS A 383 3.08 -11.10 -7.29
N LEU A 384 2.36 -11.48 -8.33
CA LEU A 384 2.04 -10.59 -9.45
C LEU A 384 1.24 -9.35 -9.03
N LEU A 385 0.36 -9.48 -8.02
CA LEU A 385 -0.51 -8.40 -7.57
C LEU A 385 0.06 -7.57 -6.43
N CYS A 386 0.63 -8.18 -5.39
CA CYS A 386 1.07 -7.42 -4.21
C CYS A 386 2.59 -7.27 -4.10
N MET A 387 3.34 -7.84 -5.05
CA MET A 387 4.80 -7.81 -5.13
C MET A 387 5.54 -8.38 -3.90
N CYS A 388 4.82 -9.04 -2.99
CA CYS A 388 5.40 -9.79 -1.89
C CYS A 388 6.15 -11.02 -2.41
N SER A 389 7.24 -11.40 -1.77
CA SER A 389 7.92 -12.67 -2.04
C SER A 389 6.96 -13.85 -1.85
N LEU A 390 6.94 -14.77 -2.80
CA LEU A 390 6.18 -16.01 -2.70
C LEU A 390 6.97 -16.99 -1.86
N ASP A 391 6.27 -17.66 -0.96
CA ASP A 391 6.80 -18.75 -0.14
C ASP A 391 6.68 -20.05 -0.92
N VAL A 392 7.60 -20.26 -1.88
CA VAL A 392 7.59 -21.42 -2.81
C VAL A 392 8.45 -22.58 -2.27
N ASP A 393 8.92 -22.50 -1.02
CA ASP A 393 9.73 -23.56 -0.43
C ASP A 393 8.89 -24.82 -0.27
N THR A 394 9.06 -25.76 -1.20
CA THR A 394 8.43 -27.09 -1.22
C THR A 394 8.91 -27.97 -0.06
N ALA A 395 10.01 -27.59 0.59
CA ALA A 395 10.56 -28.27 1.77
C ALA A 395 9.74 -28.02 3.05
N ASP A 396 9.02 -26.89 3.14
CA ASP A 396 8.23 -26.50 4.30
C ASP A 396 6.73 -26.58 3.97
N SER A 397 6.19 -27.80 4.01
CA SER A 397 4.77 -28.11 3.78
C SER A 397 3.80 -27.46 4.79
N ALA A 398 4.34 -26.76 5.81
CA ALA A 398 3.58 -26.05 6.83
C ALA A 398 3.08 -24.65 6.40
N THR A 399 3.40 -24.19 5.19
CA THR A 399 2.92 -22.90 4.69
C THR A 399 1.56 -23.06 4.01
N ALA A 400 0.65 -22.09 4.22
CA ALA A 400 -0.68 -22.12 3.61
C ALA A 400 -0.64 -22.13 2.07
N PHE A 401 0.46 -21.65 1.48
CA PHE A 401 0.72 -21.74 0.05
C PHE A 401 1.10 -23.17 -0.36
N GLY A 402 2.08 -23.78 0.32
CA GLY A 402 2.55 -25.15 0.09
C GLY A 402 1.42 -26.19 0.14
N ALA A 403 0.52 -26.08 1.12
CA ALA A 403 -0.64 -26.96 1.26
C ALA A 403 -1.60 -26.91 0.05
N GLN A 404 -1.82 -25.72 -0.54
CA GLN A 404 -2.73 -25.57 -1.70
C GLN A 404 -2.08 -25.95 -3.03
N THR A 405 -0.76 -25.81 -3.16
CA THR A 405 -0.04 -26.22 -4.36
C THR A 405 0.08 -27.73 -4.48
N GLN A 406 0.12 -28.47 -3.36
CA GLN A 406 0.15 -29.95 -3.38
C GLN A 406 -1.16 -30.58 -3.87
N ASP A 407 -2.31 -29.98 -3.55
CA ASP A 407 -3.64 -30.46 -4.01
C ASP A 407 -3.81 -30.40 -5.54
N PHE A 408 -3.21 -29.41 -6.21
CA PHE A 408 -3.26 -29.29 -7.67
C PHE A 408 -2.37 -30.31 -8.39
N SER A 409 -1.25 -30.70 -7.78
CA SER A 409 -0.34 -31.70 -8.35
C SER A 409 -0.85 -33.14 -8.20
N GLN A 410 -1.80 -33.39 -7.28
CA GLN A 410 -2.34 -34.73 -7.01
C GLN A 410 -3.65 -35.06 -7.75
N THR A 411 -4.20 -34.15 -8.55
CA THR A 411 -5.30 -34.50 -9.46
C THR A 411 -4.76 -35.20 -10.70
N GLN A 412 -4.28 -36.44 -10.53
CA GLN A 412 -4.09 -37.35 -11.66
C GLN A 412 -5.45 -37.53 -12.37
N PRO A 413 -5.50 -37.51 -13.72
CA PRO A 413 -6.69 -37.98 -14.41
C PRO A 413 -6.93 -39.44 -14.00
N PRO A 414 -8.19 -39.88 -13.76
CA PRO A 414 -8.45 -41.25 -13.38
C PRO A 414 -7.88 -42.20 -14.43
N THR A 415 -6.95 -43.04 -13.99
CA THR A 415 -6.35 -44.13 -14.76
C THR A 415 -7.48 -45.01 -15.30
N PRO A 416 -7.60 -45.22 -16.62
CA PRO A 416 -8.61 -46.14 -17.13
C PRO A 416 -8.20 -47.56 -16.72
N LEU A 417 -8.99 -48.16 -15.84
CA LEU A 417 -8.95 -49.60 -15.61
C LEU A 417 -9.25 -50.30 -16.93
N ALA A 418 -8.30 -51.11 -17.38
CA ALA A 418 -8.45 -51.98 -18.52
C ALA A 418 -9.49 -53.06 -18.18
N GLU A 419 -10.70 -52.90 -18.71
CA GLU A 419 -11.62 -54.02 -18.94
C GLU A 419 -11.86 -54.16 -20.44
N ALA A 420 -11.80 -55.41 -20.86
CA ALA A 420 -11.73 -55.84 -22.25
C ALA A 420 -13.06 -55.64 -23.00
N GLY A 421 -12.94 -55.21 -24.26
CA GLY A 421 -13.86 -55.59 -25.33
C GLY A 421 -15.06 -54.69 -25.59
N ALA A 422 -14.88 -53.66 -26.44
CA ALA A 422 -15.85 -53.24 -27.46
C ALA A 422 -15.26 -52.15 -28.36
N ALA A 423 -15.47 -52.26 -29.68
CA ALA A 423 -14.97 -51.34 -30.69
C ALA A 423 -15.58 -49.92 -30.55
N PRO A 424 -14.85 -48.84 -30.92
CA PRO A 424 -15.40 -47.50 -30.89
C PRO A 424 -16.25 -47.24 -32.14
N MET A 425 -17.56 -47.11 -31.97
CA MET A 425 -18.48 -46.54 -32.95
C MET A 425 -18.39 -45.00 -32.92
N PRO A 426 -18.18 -44.32 -34.06
CA PRO A 426 -18.23 -42.87 -34.12
C PRO A 426 -19.69 -42.41 -34.30
N CYS A 427 -20.29 -41.85 -33.25
CA CYS A 427 -21.58 -41.16 -33.35
C CYS A 427 -21.37 -39.68 -33.66
N CYS A 428 -21.22 -39.36 -34.94
CA CYS A 428 -21.42 -38.01 -35.47
C CYS A 428 -22.24 -38.10 -36.76
N SER A 429 -23.54 -37.85 -36.66
CA SER A 429 -24.37 -37.48 -37.81
C SER A 429 -24.63 -35.99 -37.75
N ALA A 430 -24.37 -35.34 -38.88
CA ALA A 430 -24.31 -33.91 -39.09
C ALA A 430 -25.66 -33.20 -38.99
N GLU A 431 -25.66 -31.99 -38.42
CA GLU A 431 -26.29 -30.84 -39.09
C GLU A 431 -25.39 -29.60 -38.94
N VAL A 432 -25.32 -28.86 -40.04
CA VAL A 432 -24.37 -27.80 -40.36
C VAL A 432 -24.89 -26.46 -39.87
N GLY A 433 -24.10 -25.69 -39.11
CA GLY A 433 -24.47 -24.30 -38.81
C GLY A 433 -23.67 -23.56 -37.73
N ARG A 434 -22.39 -23.27 -38.00
CA ARG A 434 -21.66 -22.10 -37.43
C ARG A 434 -21.45 -22.08 -35.90
N ALA A 435 -20.64 -22.99 -35.36
CA ALA A 435 -20.10 -22.87 -34.00
C ALA A 435 -18.67 -23.46 -33.87
N GLN A 436 -17.69 -22.89 -34.59
CA GLN A 436 -16.29 -23.35 -34.50
C GLN A 436 -15.30 -22.26 -34.07
N LYS A 437 -15.79 -21.18 -33.47
CA LYS A 437 -14.96 -20.14 -32.81
C LYS A 437 -15.20 -19.98 -31.30
N CYS A 438 -16.17 -20.70 -30.72
CA CYS A 438 -16.53 -20.50 -29.31
C CYS A 438 -15.69 -21.36 -28.35
N CYS A 439 -15.29 -22.57 -28.75
CA CYS A 439 -14.58 -23.51 -27.85
C CYS A 439 -13.08 -23.20 -27.70
N GLN A 440 -12.45 -22.53 -28.67
CA GLN A 440 -11.05 -22.09 -28.55
C GLN A 440 -10.89 -20.93 -27.58
N SER A 441 -11.85 -19.99 -27.54
CA SER A 441 -11.82 -18.84 -26.63
C SER A 441 -11.89 -19.29 -25.17
N THR A 442 -12.79 -20.23 -24.84
CA THR A 442 -12.95 -20.71 -23.45
C THR A 442 -11.74 -21.50 -22.94
N LEU A 443 -11.07 -22.26 -23.83
CA LEU A 443 -9.85 -23.00 -23.47
C LEU A 443 -8.63 -22.08 -23.30
N LEU A 444 -8.54 -21.01 -24.09
CA LEU A 444 -7.49 -19.99 -23.96
C LEU A 444 -7.68 -19.15 -22.69
N CYS A 445 -8.88 -18.63 -22.43
CA CYS A 445 -9.19 -17.91 -21.18
C CYS A 445 -8.87 -18.75 -19.94
N ARG A 446 -9.24 -20.04 -19.94
CA ARG A 446 -8.95 -20.95 -18.82
C ARG A 446 -7.45 -21.16 -18.59
N ARG A 447 -6.64 -21.10 -19.64
CA ARG A 447 -5.18 -21.26 -19.56
C ARG A 447 -4.51 -19.99 -19.04
N GLU A 448 -4.97 -18.81 -19.48
CA GLU A 448 -4.48 -17.52 -19.01
C GLU A 448 -4.86 -17.28 -17.54
N ASP A 449 -6.07 -17.65 -17.13
CA ASP A 449 -6.52 -17.57 -15.74
C ASP A 449 -5.63 -18.41 -14.80
N SER A 450 -5.24 -19.62 -15.23
CA SER A 450 -4.36 -20.51 -14.46
C SER A 450 -2.98 -19.89 -14.23
N GLN A 451 -2.39 -19.30 -15.28
CA GLN A 451 -1.06 -18.68 -15.21
C GLN A 451 -1.03 -17.49 -14.24
N VAL A 452 -2.08 -16.68 -14.23
CA VAL A 452 -2.19 -15.56 -13.28
C VAL A 452 -2.28 -16.09 -11.86
N ILE A 453 -3.16 -17.06 -11.58
CA ILE A 453 -3.42 -17.59 -10.22
C ILE A 453 -2.18 -18.26 -9.61
N GLU A 454 -1.39 -18.96 -10.41
CA GLU A 454 -0.14 -19.63 -9.97
C GLU A 454 0.94 -18.64 -9.51
N GLN A 455 0.90 -17.40 -9.99
CA GLN A 455 1.85 -16.34 -9.64
C GLN A 455 1.38 -15.45 -8.47
N LEU A 456 0.32 -15.83 -7.76
CA LEU A 456 -0.24 -15.06 -6.66
C LEU A 456 0.08 -15.68 -5.30
N CYS A 457 0.31 -14.83 -4.29
CA CYS A 457 0.38 -15.29 -2.92
C CYS A 457 -1.00 -15.75 -2.42
N TYR A 458 -1.04 -16.55 -1.34
CA TYR A 458 -2.28 -17.08 -0.76
C TYR A 458 -3.38 -16.01 -0.62
N GLY A 459 -3.09 -14.89 0.05
CA GLY A 459 -4.11 -13.85 0.27
C GLY A 459 -4.63 -13.24 -1.03
N CYS A 460 -3.77 -13.02 -2.03
CA CYS A 460 -4.20 -12.55 -3.34
C CYS A 460 -5.05 -13.62 -4.06
N ARG A 461 -4.68 -14.90 -3.99
CA ARG A 461 -5.49 -16.00 -4.57
C ARG A 461 -6.88 -16.06 -3.97
N VAL A 462 -7.00 -15.91 -2.64
CA VAL A 462 -8.30 -15.91 -1.95
C VAL A 462 -9.20 -14.80 -2.48
N ASN A 463 -8.69 -13.56 -2.56
CA ASN A 463 -9.46 -12.44 -3.08
C ASN A 463 -9.81 -12.60 -4.57
N MET A 464 -8.90 -13.15 -5.38
CA MET A 464 -9.12 -13.32 -6.81
C MET A 464 -10.17 -14.38 -7.15
N LYS A 465 -10.54 -15.29 -6.23
CA LYS A 465 -11.69 -16.20 -6.43
C LYS A 465 -13.03 -15.46 -6.59
N ASP A 466 -13.11 -14.25 -6.06
CA ASP A 466 -14.29 -13.39 -6.16
C ASP A 466 -14.29 -12.52 -7.43
N VAL A 467 -13.25 -12.62 -8.26
CA VAL A 467 -13.16 -11.98 -9.58
C VAL A 467 -13.46 -13.04 -10.65
N PRO A 468 -14.62 -13.00 -11.32
CA PRO A 468 -15.08 -14.10 -12.16
C PRO A 468 -14.32 -14.27 -13.48
N SER A 469 -13.67 -13.22 -13.98
CA SER A 469 -12.86 -13.25 -15.22
C SER A 469 -11.63 -12.39 -15.04
N LEU A 470 -10.44 -12.98 -15.20
CA LEU A 470 -9.17 -12.26 -15.04
C LEU A 470 -8.80 -11.46 -16.30
N ASP A 471 -9.45 -11.73 -17.43
CA ASP A 471 -9.31 -10.96 -18.68
C ASP A 471 -9.66 -9.48 -18.52
N SER A 472 -10.45 -9.15 -17.49
CA SER A 472 -10.83 -7.77 -17.14
C SER A 472 -9.74 -7.01 -16.38
N LEU A 473 -8.66 -7.68 -15.95
CA LEU A 473 -7.53 -7.03 -15.28
C LEU A 473 -6.79 -6.08 -16.23
N PRO A 474 -6.16 -5.03 -15.69
CA PRO A 474 -5.35 -4.13 -16.49
C PRO A 474 -4.27 -4.85 -17.33
N PRO A 475 -4.04 -4.45 -18.59
CA PRO A 475 -3.17 -5.14 -19.53
C PRO A 475 -1.74 -5.38 -19.03
N TYR A 476 -1.19 -4.47 -18.21
CA TYR A 476 0.16 -4.63 -17.68
C TYR A 476 0.31 -5.81 -16.72
N ILE A 477 -0.77 -6.20 -16.01
CA ILE A 477 -0.79 -7.35 -15.13
C ILE A 477 -0.75 -8.63 -15.97
N LEU A 478 -1.59 -8.71 -16.99
CA LEU A 478 -1.67 -9.86 -17.91
C LEU A 478 -0.38 -10.03 -18.71
N ALA A 479 0.18 -8.93 -19.24
CA ALA A 479 1.43 -8.95 -19.98
C ALA A 479 2.61 -9.40 -19.11
N GLU A 480 2.70 -8.95 -17.86
CA GLU A 480 3.74 -9.40 -16.94
C GLU A 480 3.53 -10.86 -16.52
N ALA A 481 2.28 -11.32 -16.34
CA ALA A 481 1.98 -12.72 -16.07
C ALA A 481 2.48 -13.63 -17.21
N GLN A 482 2.12 -13.30 -18.45
CA GLN A 482 2.57 -14.02 -19.65
C GLN A 482 4.10 -14.01 -19.76
N PHE A 483 4.74 -12.86 -19.51
CA PHE A 483 6.20 -12.74 -19.53
C PHE A 483 6.88 -13.64 -18.50
N ARG A 484 6.36 -13.69 -17.27
CA ARG A 484 6.89 -14.56 -16.20
C ARG A 484 6.70 -16.04 -16.49
N SER A 485 5.59 -16.43 -17.12
CA SER A 485 5.33 -17.82 -17.53
C SER A 485 6.19 -18.29 -18.71
N GLN A 486 6.70 -17.38 -19.52
CA GLN A 486 7.58 -17.70 -20.65
C GLN A 486 9.06 -17.74 -20.28
N ARG A 487 9.46 -17.17 -19.13
CA ARG A 487 10.82 -17.35 -18.62
C ARG A 487 10.94 -18.76 -18.03
N PRO A 488 11.84 -19.62 -18.54
CA PRO A 488 12.19 -20.83 -17.81
C PRO A 488 12.74 -20.42 -16.43
N SER A 489 12.34 -21.14 -15.38
CA SER A 489 12.95 -21.00 -14.06
C SER A 489 14.47 -21.05 -14.21
N GLN A 490 15.20 -20.15 -13.55
CA GLN A 490 16.66 -20.11 -13.59
C GLN A 490 17.28 -21.48 -13.21
N ASP A 491 16.54 -22.32 -12.49
CA ASP A 491 16.88 -23.69 -12.14
C ASP A 491 17.12 -24.63 -13.35
N ILE A 492 16.60 -24.33 -14.55
CA ILE A 492 16.79 -25.19 -15.74
C ILE A 492 18.12 -24.86 -16.46
N GLN A 493 18.69 -23.67 -16.23
CA GLN A 493 19.96 -23.28 -16.86
C GLN A 493 21.19 -23.94 -16.21
N GLU A 494 21.08 -24.41 -14.97
CA GLU A 494 22.16 -25.16 -14.30
C GLU A 494 22.25 -26.62 -14.76
N TYR A 495 21.18 -27.19 -15.33
CA TYR A 495 21.13 -28.59 -15.78
C TYR A 495 21.40 -28.80 -17.28
N LEU A 496 21.60 -27.73 -18.06
CA LEU A 496 21.78 -27.80 -19.52
C LEU A 496 23.22 -27.53 -20.01
N VAL A 497 24.21 -27.53 -19.13
CA VAL A 497 25.62 -27.48 -19.52
C VAL A 497 26.40 -28.57 -18.80
N GLU A 498 26.27 -29.80 -19.28
CA GLU A 498 27.24 -30.89 -19.15
C GLU A 498 26.69 -32.05 -19.97
N ASN A 499 26.99 -32.08 -21.28
CA ASN A 499 27.04 -33.29 -22.13
C ASN A 499 27.22 -32.87 -23.59
N SER A 500 28.39 -32.32 -23.93
CA SER A 500 28.95 -32.44 -25.28
C SER A 500 30.47 -32.25 -25.17
N ASP A 501 31.20 -33.23 -25.69
CA ASP A 501 32.62 -33.20 -26.08
C ASP A 501 33.61 -33.42 -24.91
N GLU A 502 34.46 -34.45 -24.87
CA GLU A 502 35.26 -34.99 -25.97
C GLU A 502 35.45 -36.52 -25.92
N GLU A 503 35.06 -37.19 -27.02
CA GLU A 503 35.65 -38.45 -27.45
C GLU A 503 36.97 -38.17 -28.20
N VAL A 504 38.02 -38.87 -27.76
CA VAL A 504 39.04 -39.54 -28.60
C VAL A 504 39.81 -38.68 -29.62
N HIS A 505 41.06 -38.35 -29.29
CA HIS A 505 42.16 -38.40 -30.26
C HIS A 505 43.40 -39.10 -29.68
N THR A 506 43.59 -40.36 -30.10
CA THR A 506 44.89 -41.04 -30.15
C THR A 506 45.56 -40.83 -31.51
N THR A 507 46.88 -41.00 -31.53
CA THR A 507 47.89 -40.86 -32.62
C THR A 507 48.53 -39.47 -32.70
N GLY A 508 49.85 -39.28 -32.69
CA GLY A 508 50.99 -40.17 -32.58
C GLY A 508 52.25 -39.41 -33.05
N SER A 509 53.32 -39.46 -32.24
CA SER A 509 54.76 -39.35 -32.56
C SER A 509 55.54 -38.87 -31.34
#